data_AF-X1B9I0-F1
#
_entry.id   AF-X1B9I0-F1
#
_cell.length_a   1.000
_cell.length_b   1.000
_cell.length_c   1.000
_cell.angle_alpha   90.00
_cell.angle_beta   90.00
_cell.angle_gamma   90.00
#
_symmetry.space_group_name_H-M   'P 1'
#
loop_
_entity.id
_entity.type
_entity.pdbx_description
1 polymer ?
#
loop_
_entity_poly.entity_id
_entity_poly.type
_entity_poly.pdbx_seq_one_letter_code
_entity_poly.pdbx_strand_id
1 'polypeptide(L)'
;MQLVRVASSQKVEEIRLRMREQAYLGWLIYLLQPIAIREHRMTFQEWLRGLGLAEGEDKVEDLESMKKKALQIANRIVEMDKKPRS
;
A
#
# COMPACT_ATOMS: atom_id res chain seq x y z
N MET A 1 7.33 -12.42 -29.94
CA MET A 1 7.78 -12.44 -28.52
C MET A 1 7.79 -11.06 -27.82
N GLN A 2 7.54 -9.93 -28.49
CA GLN A 2 7.50 -8.61 -27.82
C GLN A 2 6.21 -8.36 -27.01
N LEU A 3 5.05 -8.81 -27.50
CA LEU A 3 3.76 -8.59 -26.83
C LEU A 3 3.66 -9.25 -25.42
N VAL A 4 4.27 -10.42 -25.25
CA VAL A 4 4.29 -11.14 -23.95
C VAL A 4 5.09 -10.37 -22.89
N ARG A 5 6.17 -9.69 -23.30
CA ARG A 5 6.98 -8.86 -22.38
C ARG A 5 6.22 -7.60 -21.95
N VAL A 6 5.48 -6.97 -22.86
CA VAL A 6 4.66 -5.78 -22.56
C VAL A 6 3.49 -6.11 -21.62
N ALA A 7 2.82 -7.25 -21.83
CA ALA A 7 1.77 -7.70 -20.92
C ALA A 7 2.32 -8.09 -19.54
N SER A 8 3.52 -8.69 -19.50
CA SER A 8 4.19 -9.03 -18.24
C SER A 8 4.62 -7.78 -17.47
N SER A 9 5.14 -6.75 -18.12
CA SER A 9 5.52 -5.50 -17.47
C SER A 9 4.30 -4.74 -16.94
N GLN A 10 3.19 -4.70 -17.70
CA GLN A 10 1.94 -4.11 -17.22
C GLN A 10 1.40 -4.81 -15.97
N LYS A 11 1.47 -6.15 -15.95
CA LYS A 11 1.06 -6.94 -14.78
C LYS A 11 1.94 -6.70 -13.55
N VAL A 12 3.25 -6.52 -13.75
CA VAL A 12 4.19 -6.21 -12.66
C VAL A 12 3.90 -4.83 -12.08
N GLU A 13 3.64 -3.82 -12.90
CA GLU A 13 3.29 -2.48 -12.40
C GLU A 13 1.93 -2.46 -11.69
N GLU A 14 0.93 -3.20 -12.18
CA GLU A 14 -0.35 -3.34 -11.49
C GLU A 14 -0.19 -4.00 -10.11
N ILE A 15 0.65 -5.04 -10.01
CA ILE A 15 0.97 -5.68 -8.74
C ILE A 15 1.68 -4.71 -7.80
N ARG A 16 2.68 -3.97 -8.31
CA ARG A 16 3.43 -2.98 -7.52
C ARG A 16 2.50 -1.88 -6.99
N LEU A 17 1.56 -1.41 -7.80
CA LEU A 17 0.52 -0.46 -7.38
C LEU A 17 -0.33 -1.03 -6.24
N ARG A 18 -0.85 -2.25 -6.37
CA ARG A 18 -1.63 -2.91 -5.32
C ARG A 18 -0.82 -3.09 -4.04
N MET A 19 0.47 -3.44 -4.14
CA MET A 19 1.35 -3.57 -2.98
C MET A 19 1.56 -2.22 -2.28
N ARG A 20 1.71 -1.12 -3.03
CA ARG A 20 1.77 0.25 -2.48
C ARG A 20 0.47 0.64 -1.76
N GLU A 21 -0.69 0.28 -2.30
CA GLU A 21 -2.00 0.51 -1.65
C GLU A 21 -2.12 -0.25 -0.32
N GLN A 22 -1.70 -1.51 -0.26
CA GLN A 22 -1.67 -2.28 0.99
C GLN A 22 -0.62 -1.74 1.99
N ALA A 23 0.53 -1.31 1.49
CA ALA A 23 1.58 -0.71 2.31
C ALA A 23 1.09 0.56 3.01
N TYR A 24 0.19 1.34 2.40
CA TYR A 24 -0.40 2.51 3.04
C TYR A 24 -1.21 2.14 4.29
N LEU A 25 -1.98 1.06 4.25
CA LEU A 25 -2.67 0.55 5.45
C LEU A 25 -1.68 0.13 6.54
N GLY A 26 -0.61 -0.57 6.17
CA GLY A 26 0.46 -0.94 7.10
C GLY A 26 1.11 0.28 7.75
N TRP A 27 1.36 1.34 6.98
CA TRP A 27 1.90 2.60 7.48
C TRP A 27 0.95 3.31 8.45
N LEU A 28 -0.36 3.35 8.15
CA LEU A 28 -1.36 3.90 9.08
C LEU A 28 -1.38 3.13 10.41
N ILE A 29 -1.31 1.79 10.37
CA ILE A 29 -1.24 0.96 11.58
C ILE A 29 0.05 1.25 12.36
N TYR A 30 1.19 1.38 11.67
CA TYR A 30 2.46 1.76 12.27
C TYR A 30 2.34 3.10 13.03
N LEU A 31 1.73 4.12 12.43
CA LEU A 31 1.54 5.43 13.07
C LEU A 31 0.67 5.39 14.34
N LEU A 32 -0.22 4.40 14.46
CA LEU A 32 -1.05 4.19 15.64
C LEU A 32 -0.30 3.47 16.78
N GLN A 33 0.86 2.88 16.51
CA GLN A 33 1.62 2.17 17.55
C GLN A 33 2.27 3.15 18.54
N PRO A 34 2.26 2.85 19.85
CA PRO A 34 2.84 3.72 20.88
C PRO A 34 4.32 4.04 20.67
N ILE A 35 5.08 3.13 20.05
CA ILE A 35 6.51 3.30 19.75
C ILE A 35 6.72 4.38 18.69
N ALA A 36 5.93 4.37 17.61
CA ALA A 36 5.99 5.38 16.55
C ALA A 36 5.55 6.79 17.01
N ILE A 37 4.84 6.89 18.14
CA ILE A 37 4.47 8.16 18.76
C ILE A 37 5.64 8.73 19.58
N ARG A 38 6.50 7.87 20.12
CA ARG A 38 7.64 8.24 20.99
C ARG A 38 8.94 8.44 20.21
N GLU A 39 9.10 7.75 19.08
CA GLU A 39 10.26 7.85 18.19
C GLU A 39 9.89 8.54 16.86
N HIS A 40 10.90 8.90 16.07
CA HIS A 40 10.74 9.63 14.81
C HIS A 40 9.70 8.96 13.89
N ARG A 41 8.71 9.74 13.44
CA ARG A 41 7.66 9.23 12.55
C ARG A 41 8.20 9.08 11.14
N MET A 42 8.39 7.82 10.73
CA MET A 42 8.70 7.46 9.36
C MET A 42 7.63 8.00 8.41
N THR A 43 8.04 8.74 7.38
CA THR A 43 7.18 9.18 6.29
C THR A 43 6.70 8.00 5.45
N PHE A 44 5.61 8.16 4.71
CA PHE A 44 5.12 7.09 3.84
C PHE A 44 6.14 6.70 2.76
N GLN A 45 6.95 7.65 2.27
CA GLN A 45 7.98 7.37 1.28
C GLN A 45 9.12 6.52 1.87
N GLU A 46 9.55 6.82 3.10
CA GLU A 46 10.53 5.99 3.81
C GLU A 46 9.97 4.59 4.09
N TRP A 47 8.69 4.50 4.44
CA TRP A 47 7.99 3.22 4.61
C TRP A 47 7.98 2.39 3.33
N LEU A 48 7.65 3.00 2.18
CA LEU A 48 7.71 2.33 0.88
C LEU A 48 9.13 1.92 0.50
N ARG A 49 10.15 2.74 0.79
CA ARG A 49 11.56 2.38 0.58
C ARG A 49 11.97 1.18 1.42
N GLY A 50 11.56 1.14 2.69
CA GLY A 50 11.80 0.00 3.58
C GLY A 50 11.19 -1.33 3.07
N LEU A 51 10.10 -1.24 2.32
CA LEU A 51 9.44 -2.39 1.69
C LEU A 51 9.96 -2.71 0.27
N GLY A 52 10.92 -1.96 -0.25
CA GLY A 52 11.39 -2.10 -1.64
C GLY A 52 10.32 -1.73 -2.69
N LEU A 53 9.35 -0.90 -2.32
CA LEU A 53 8.22 -0.52 -3.17
C LEU A 53 8.36 0.87 -3.80
N ALA A 54 9.39 1.64 -3.44
CA ALA A 54 9.72 2.93 -4.05
C ALA A 54 11.19 2.93 -4.50
N GLU A 55 11.43 3.28 -5.77
CA GLU A 55 12.77 3.43 -6.35
C GLU A 55 12.99 4.90 -6.73
N GLY A 56 14.04 5.54 -6.21
CA GLY A 56 14.41 6.92 -6.56
C GLY A 56 13.48 8.04 -6.06
N GLU A 57 13.31 9.08 -6.90
CA GLU A 57 12.33 10.17 -6.76
C GLU A 57 10.98 9.78 -7.38
N ASP A 58 10.49 8.59 -7.03
CA ASP A 58 9.11 8.22 -7.34
C ASP A 58 8.20 9.32 -6.79
N LYS A 59 7.56 10.08 -7.69
CA LYS A 59 6.47 10.99 -7.33
C LYS A 59 5.41 10.10 -6.72
N VAL A 60 5.26 10.18 -5.41
CA VAL A 60 4.19 9.49 -4.68
C VAL A 60 2.89 10.13 -5.18
N GLU A 61 2.31 9.55 -6.24
CA GLU A 61 1.07 10.02 -6.83
C GLU A 61 -0.08 9.87 -5.83
N ASP A 62 -0.86 10.95 -5.76
CA ASP A 62 -2.16 11.10 -5.12
C ASP A 62 -2.40 10.26 -3.86
N LEU A 63 -1.77 10.70 -2.76
CA LEU A 63 -2.01 10.19 -1.41
C LEU A 63 -3.49 10.10 -1.05
N GLU A 64 -4.33 11.00 -1.55
CA GLU A 64 -5.76 11.02 -1.26
C GLU A 64 -6.50 9.87 -1.96
N SER A 65 -6.11 9.55 -3.20
CA SER A 65 -6.58 8.36 -3.92
C SER A 65 -6.16 7.07 -3.22
N MET A 66 -4.90 6.98 -2.76
CA MET A 66 -4.41 5.82 -2.02
C MET A 66 -5.14 5.63 -0.69
N LYS A 67 -5.36 6.72 0.05
CA LYS A 67 -6.16 6.73 1.28
C LYS A 67 -7.59 6.26 1.06
N LYS A 68 -8.26 6.74 -0.01
CA LYS A 68 -9.62 6.33 -0.35
C LYS A 68 -9.70 4.83 -0.62
N LYS A 69 -8.76 4.27 -1.38
CA LYS A 69 -8.71 2.82 -1.66
C LYS A 69 -8.35 1.99 -0.43
N ALA A 70 -7.42 2.45 0.39
CA ALA A 70 -7.07 1.83 1.66
C ALA A 70 -8.29 1.70 2.58
N LEU A 71 -9.10 2.76 2.71
CA LEU A 71 -10.36 2.72 3.46
C LEU A 71 -11.36 1.71 2.88
N GLN A 72 -11.46 1.61 1.56
CA GLN A 72 -12.31 0.59 0.92
C GLN A 72 -11.84 -0.84 1.25
N ILE A 73 -10.52 -1.08 1.24
CA ILE A 73 -9.93 -2.36 1.62
C ILE A 73 -10.23 -2.68 3.09
N ALA A 74 -10.01 -1.72 4.00
CA ALA A 74 -10.28 -1.88 5.42
C ALA A 74 -11.77 -2.21 5.68
N ASN A 75 -12.69 -1.48 5.04
CA ASN A 75 -14.12 -1.76 5.12
C ASN A 75 -14.45 -3.17 4.62
N ARG A 76 -13.83 -3.60 3.52
CA ARG A 76 -14.07 -4.94 2.97
C ARG A 76 -13.55 -6.05 3.87
N ILE A 77 -12.41 -5.85 4.55
CA ILE A 77 -11.90 -6.77 5.57
C ILE A 77 -12.89 -6.90 6.73
N VAL A 78 -13.40 -5.78 7.24
CA VAL A 78 -14.41 -5.75 8.32
C VAL A 78 -15.70 -6.47 7.88
N GLU A 79 -16.18 -6.21 6.66
CA GLU A 79 -17.37 -6.89 6.13
C GLU A 79 -17.16 -8.39 5.91
N MET A 80 -15.95 -8.82 5.55
CA MET A 80 -15.61 -10.25 5.45
C MET A 80 -15.56 -10.93 6.82
N ASP A 81 -15.13 -10.23 7.86
CA ASP A 81 -15.10 -10.74 9.24
C ASP A 81 -16.51 -10.84 9.85
N LYS A 82 -17.41 -9.91 9.51
CA LYS A 82 -18.82 -9.94 9.92
C LYS A 82 -19.63 -11.06 9.28
N LYS A 83 -19.20 -11.62 8.15
CA LYS A 83 -19.89 -12.76 7.54
C LYS A 83 -19.62 -14.01 8.39
N PRO A 84 -20.66 -14.71 8.88
CA PRO A 84 -20.45 -15.98 9.55
C PRO A 84 -19.75 -16.91 8.56
N ARG A 85 -18.64 -17.51 8.97
CA ARG A 85 -18.04 -18.62 8.24
C ARG A 85 -18.97 -19.81 8.41
N SER A 86 -19.97 -19.92 7.53
CA SER A 86 -20.82 -21.10 7.38
C SER A 86 -20.04 -22.22 6.71
#